data_AF-A0A7W5J370-F1
#
_entry.id   AF-A0A7W5J370-F1
#
_cell.length_a   1.000
_cell.length_b   1.000
_cell.length_c   1.000
_cell.angle_alpha   90.00
_cell.angle_beta   90.00
_cell.angle_gamma   90.00
#
_symmetry.space_group_name_H-M   'P 1'
#
loop_
_entity.id
_entity.type
_entity.pdbx_description
1 polymer ?
#
loop_
_entity_poly.entity_id
_entity_poly.type
_entity_poly.pdbx_seq_one_letter_code
_entity_poly.pdbx_strand_id
1 'polypeptide(L)'
;MKIYALIFGALLLSACKPPENPESTGAAATAENQAATQPQVPAAGAAAPSMLPAGLQLTFPHKIRSTGQEQVDGKVIHRAVIEFMDVDVAEVDSALELSLAGKGYRRYKTLSRGAEIVGDYARPERRVTVTVSPADGRLALSEGAKGTIYMVWND
;
A
#
# COMPACT_ATOMS: atom_id res chain seq x y z
N MET A 1 -45.08 -8.47 -41.02
CA MET A 1 -45.08 -7.64 -42.25
C MET A 1 -45.23 -6.17 -41.88
N LYS A 2 -44.16 -5.39 -42.00
CA LYS A 2 -44.14 -4.01 -42.52
C LYS A 2 -42.68 -3.59 -42.68
N ILE A 3 -42.28 -3.52 -43.94
CA ILE A 3 -40.99 -3.05 -44.44
C ILE A 3 -41.12 -1.53 -44.58
N TYR A 4 -40.14 -0.77 -44.11
CA TYR A 4 -39.74 0.47 -44.77
C TYR A 4 -38.22 0.54 -44.77
N ALA A 5 -37.70 0.51 -45.99
CA ALA A 5 -36.31 0.75 -46.32
C ALA A 5 -36.19 2.17 -46.92
N LEU A 6 -34.96 2.66 -46.94
CA LEU A 6 -34.32 3.47 -48.00
C LEU A 6 -34.03 4.98 -47.77
N ILE A 7 -32.72 5.22 -47.64
CA ILE A 7 -31.80 6.14 -48.38
C ILE A 7 -31.82 7.67 -48.16
N PHE A 8 -30.58 8.20 -48.26
CA PHE A 8 -30.10 9.52 -48.73
C PHE A 8 -29.60 10.43 -47.59
N GLY A 9 -28.42 11.04 -47.63
CA GLY A 9 -27.48 11.26 -48.73
C GLY A 9 -26.17 11.89 -48.21
N ALA A 10 -25.29 12.19 -49.16
CA ALA A 10 -23.85 12.38 -49.03
C ALA A 10 -23.34 13.83 -48.83
N LEU A 11 -22.09 13.92 -48.37
CA LEU A 11 -21.00 14.88 -48.67
C LEU A 11 -21.13 16.40 -48.45
N LEU A 12 -20.07 17.00 -47.86
CA LEU A 12 -19.19 18.11 -48.34
C LEU A 12 -18.50 18.77 -47.10
N LEU A 13 -17.19 18.61 -46.81
CA LEU A 13 -15.95 19.22 -47.34
C LEU A 13 -15.49 20.56 -46.71
N SER A 14 -14.17 20.60 -46.36
CA SER A 14 -13.22 21.73 -46.16
C SER A 14 -13.25 22.55 -44.85
N ALA A 15 -12.14 23.07 -44.26
CA ALA A 15 -10.67 22.95 -44.41
C ALA A 15 -9.95 23.79 -43.29
N CYS A 16 -8.61 23.65 -43.18
CA CYS A 16 -7.58 24.60 -42.65
C CYS A 16 -6.82 24.36 -41.30
N LYS A 17 -5.72 23.57 -41.37
CA LYS A 17 -4.26 23.85 -41.19
C LYS A 17 -3.64 24.49 -39.87
N PRO A 18 -2.28 24.46 -39.64
CA PRO A 18 -1.58 23.86 -38.48
C PRO A 18 -0.61 24.85 -37.75
N PRO A 19 0.35 24.38 -36.91
CA PRO A 19 1.80 24.52 -37.25
C PRO A 19 2.66 23.33 -36.74
N GLU A 20 3.70 22.78 -37.38
CA GLU A 20 5.00 23.25 -37.93
C GLU A 20 6.10 23.61 -36.89
N ASN A 21 7.20 22.85 -36.97
CA ASN A 21 8.40 22.75 -36.12
C ASN A 21 9.25 24.04 -36.05
N PRO A 22 10.27 24.10 -35.17
CA PRO A 22 11.63 24.12 -35.72
C PRO A 22 12.72 23.40 -34.89
N GLU A 23 13.66 22.78 -35.62
CA GLU A 23 15.05 22.50 -35.21
C GLU A 23 15.97 23.71 -35.51
N SER A 24 17.21 23.65 -34.98
CA SER A 24 18.42 24.48 -35.21
C SER A 24 18.79 25.35 -34.01
N THR A 25 19.95 25.17 -33.35
CA THR A 25 21.27 25.66 -33.83
C THR A 25 22.41 25.01 -33.03
N GLY A 26 23.56 24.77 -33.65
CA GLY A 26 24.73 24.12 -33.04
C GLY A 26 25.83 25.03 -32.45
N ALA A 27 26.77 24.33 -31.79
CA ALA A 27 28.23 24.53 -31.63
C ALA A 27 28.85 25.59 -30.67
N ALA A 28 29.58 25.05 -29.67
CA ALA A 28 31.00 25.28 -29.32
C ALA A 28 31.39 25.98 -27.98
N ALA A 29 32.25 25.26 -27.24
CA ALA A 29 33.21 25.64 -26.16
C ALA A 29 32.63 26.17 -24.83
N THR A 30 33.00 25.67 -23.64
CA THR A 30 34.37 25.62 -23.09
C THR A 30 34.45 24.65 -21.89
N ALA A 31 35.64 24.08 -21.68
CA ALA A 31 35.97 23.05 -20.70
C ALA A 31 35.98 23.50 -19.22
N GLU A 32 35.76 22.50 -18.36
CA GLU A 32 36.30 22.24 -17.02
C GLU A 32 36.15 23.29 -15.91
N ASN A 33 35.34 22.93 -14.90
CA ASN A 33 35.87 22.94 -13.54
C ASN A 33 35.38 21.70 -12.78
N GLN A 34 36.33 20.81 -12.50
CA GLN A 34 36.15 19.57 -11.75
C GLN A 34 35.85 19.90 -10.29
N ALA A 35 34.59 19.80 -9.88
CA ALA A 35 34.26 19.64 -8.47
C ALA A 35 34.37 18.15 -8.15
N ALA A 36 35.44 17.78 -7.44
CA ALA A 36 35.70 16.44 -6.96
C ALA A 36 34.43 15.85 -6.32
N THR A 37 33.83 14.86 -6.99
CA THR A 37 32.78 14.04 -6.38
C THR A 37 33.49 13.18 -5.34
N GLN A 38 33.45 13.63 -4.09
CA GLN A 38 33.78 12.78 -2.96
C GLN A 38 32.92 11.52 -3.08
N PRO A 39 33.48 10.31 -2.88
CA PRO A 39 32.67 9.11 -2.77
C PRO A 39 31.66 9.37 -1.66
N GLN A 40 30.38 9.48 -2.01
CA GLN A 40 29.32 9.44 -1.02
C GLN A 40 29.41 8.06 -0.38
N VAL A 41 30.08 7.99 0.78
CA VAL A 41 29.89 6.89 1.72
C VAL A 41 28.38 6.80 1.91
N PRO A 42 27.72 5.66 1.59
CA PRO A 42 26.30 5.54 1.84
C PRO A 42 26.10 5.88 3.31
N ALA A 43 25.34 6.94 3.58
CA ALA A 43 24.92 7.26 4.92
C ALA A 43 24.37 5.98 5.53
N ALA A 44 24.95 5.56 6.66
CA ALA A 44 24.61 4.33 7.36
C ALA A 44 23.09 4.16 7.32
N GLY A 45 22.66 3.06 6.69
CA GLY A 45 21.29 2.88 6.24
C GLY A 45 20.28 3.28 7.31
N ALA A 46 19.36 4.16 6.95
CA ALA A 46 18.12 4.31 7.70
C ALA A 46 17.58 2.90 7.92
N ALA A 47 17.43 2.50 9.19
CA ALA A 47 16.87 1.20 9.54
C ALA A 47 15.59 1.02 8.72
N ALA A 48 15.52 -0.07 7.95
CA ALA A 48 14.30 -0.36 7.20
C ALA A 48 13.12 -0.30 8.17
N PRO A 49 12.02 0.39 7.83
CA PRO A 49 10.88 0.49 8.72
C PRO A 49 10.47 -0.92 9.12
N SER A 50 10.27 -1.16 10.42
CA SER A 50 9.73 -2.44 10.86
C SER A 50 8.43 -2.67 10.11
N MET A 51 8.36 -3.71 9.30
CA MET A 51 7.22 -3.95 8.42
C MET A 51 6.01 -4.47 9.22
N LEU A 52 6.26 -4.99 10.43
CA LEU A 52 5.29 -5.57 11.35
C LEU A 52 5.68 -5.23 12.81
N PRO A 53 4.75 -5.37 13.76
CA PRO A 53 5.08 -5.31 15.19
C PRO A 53 6.23 -6.23 15.57
N ALA A 54 7.06 -5.81 16.52
CA ALA A 54 8.31 -6.49 16.85
C ALA A 54 8.13 -7.99 17.13
N GLY A 55 8.71 -8.82 16.25
CA GLY A 55 8.72 -10.26 16.36
C GLY A 55 7.43 -10.96 15.93
N LEU A 56 6.41 -10.23 15.44
CA LEU A 56 5.22 -10.81 14.84
C LEU A 56 5.59 -11.63 13.60
N GLN A 57 5.05 -12.84 13.50
CA GLN A 57 5.15 -13.69 12.32
C GLN A 57 3.75 -13.99 11.80
N LEU A 58 3.58 -13.90 10.49
CA LEU A 58 2.33 -14.26 9.81
C LEU A 58 2.46 -15.70 9.32
N THR A 59 1.63 -16.59 9.86
CA THR A 59 1.69 -18.05 9.62
C THR A 59 0.70 -18.52 8.57
N PHE A 60 0.16 -17.60 7.77
CA PHE A 60 -0.81 -17.84 6.72
C PHE A 60 -0.36 -17.16 5.42
N PRO A 61 -0.83 -17.60 4.25
CA PRO A 61 -0.55 -16.97 2.97
C PRO A 61 -0.97 -15.50 2.98
N HIS A 62 -0.05 -14.60 2.63
CA HIS A 62 -0.30 -13.17 2.69
C HIS A 62 0.57 -12.39 1.71
N LYS A 63 0.18 -11.14 1.46
CA LYS A 63 0.94 -10.16 0.69
C LYS A 63 0.90 -8.82 1.40
N ILE A 64 2.05 -8.25 1.69
CA ILE A 64 2.14 -6.88 2.22
C ILE A 64 1.77 -5.92 1.09
N ARG A 65 0.72 -5.13 1.30
CA ARG A 65 0.24 -4.14 0.33
C ARG A 65 0.93 -2.80 0.52
N SER A 66 1.00 -2.35 1.76
CA SER A 66 1.66 -1.08 2.10
C SER A 66 2.14 -1.07 3.54
N THR A 67 3.17 -0.26 3.78
CA THR A 67 3.69 0.06 5.11
C THR A 67 3.90 1.56 5.19
N GLY A 68 3.77 2.13 6.38
CA GLY A 68 4.01 3.55 6.63
C GLY A 68 4.46 3.80 8.06
N GLN A 69 5.03 4.98 8.28
CA GLN A 69 5.36 5.47 9.60
C GLN A 69 5.06 6.97 9.69
N GLU A 70 4.65 7.42 10.86
CA GLU A 70 4.27 8.80 11.13
C GLU A 70 4.81 9.19 12.51
N GLN A 71 5.36 10.40 12.64
CA GLN A 71 5.79 10.92 13.94
C GLN A 71 4.66 11.73 14.56
N VAL A 72 4.17 11.30 15.72
CA VAL A 72 3.07 11.93 16.46
C VAL A 72 3.52 12.14 17.90
N ASP A 73 3.56 13.39 18.37
CA ASP A 73 3.96 13.76 19.74
C ASP A 73 5.28 13.13 20.21
N GLY A 74 6.28 13.09 19.31
CA GLY A 74 7.60 12.50 19.56
C GLY A 74 7.64 10.97 19.56
N LYS A 75 6.52 10.30 19.27
CA LYS A 75 6.44 8.84 19.09
C LYS A 75 6.37 8.48 17.61
N VAL A 76 6.99 7.36 17.24
CA VAL A 76 6.84 6.79 15.90
C VAL A 76 5.65 5.84 15.91
N ILE A 77 4.67 6.12 15.05
CA ILE A 77 3.51 5.28 14.81
C ILE A 77 3.71 4.58 13.47
N HIS A 78 3.73 3.26 13.50
CA HIS A 78 3.84 2.41 12.34
C HIS A 78 2.48 1.93 11.88
N ARG A 79 2.33 1.70 10.57
CA ARG A 79 1.11 1.22 9.94
C ARG A 79 1.45 0.17 8.89
N ALA A 80 0.63 -0.87 8.79
CA ALA A 80 0.72 -1.86 7.71
C ALA A 80 -0.67 -2.25 7.20
N VAL A 81 -0.78 -2.43 5.88
CA VAL A 81 -1.94 -3.04 5.23
C VAL A 81 -1.46 -4.32 4.56
N ILE A 82 -2.12 -5.43 4.87
CA ILE A 82 -1.70 -6.77 4.45
C ILE A 82 -2.92 -7.47 3.88
N GLU A 83 -2.78 -8.11 2.73
CA GLU A 83 -3.82 -8.97 2.16
C GLU A 83 -3.58 -10.40 2.67
N PHE A 84 -4.62 -11.05 3.19
CA PHE A 84 -4.56 -12.47 3.53
C PHE A 84 -5.25 -13.29 2.44
N MET A 85 -4.73 -14.49 2.18
CA MET A 85 -5.17 -15.35 1.08
C MET A 85 -5.58 -16.71 1.60
N ASP A 86 -6.61 -17.29 0.99
CA ASP A 86 -7.08 -18.67 1.22
C ASP A 86 -7.51 -19.05 2.65
N VAL A 87 -7.50 -18.10 3.59
CA VAL A 87 -7.96 -18.25 4.98
C VAL A 87 -9.09 -17.27 5.28
N ASP A 88 -9.94 -17.59 6.26
CA ASP A 88 -11.01 -16.72 6.71
C ASP A 88 -10.57 -15.73 7.80
N VAL A 89 -11.46 -14.77 8.11
CA VAL A 89 -11.20 -13.70 9.08
C VAL A 89 -10.91 -14.24 10.49
N ALA A 90 -11.62 -15.28 10.93
CA ALA A 90 -11.51 -15.81 12.29
C ALA A 90 -10.21 -16.61 12.47
N GLU A 91 -9.80 -17.36 11.45
CA GLU A 91 -8.52 -18.06 11.41
C GLU A 91 -7.34 -17.08 11.44
N VAL A 92 -7.41 -16.01 10.64
CA VAL A 92 -6.40 -14.94 10.63
C VAL A 92 -6.31 -14.26 11.99
N ASP A 93 -7.44 -13.89 12.59
CA ASP A 93 -7.48 -13.25 13.90
C ASP A 93 -6.85 -14.15 14.98
N SER A 94 -7.18 -15.44 14.99
CA SER A 94 -6.63 -16.43 15.94
C SER A 94 -5.11 -16.60 15.77
N ALA A 95 -4.63 -16.65 14.52
CA ALA A 95 -3.21 -16.77 14.22
C ALA A 95 -2.43 -15.52 14.67
N LEU A 96 -3.00 -14.32 14.47
CA LEU A 96 -2.41 -13.07 14.93
C LEU A 96 -2.37 -12.98 16.45
N GLU A 97 -3.45 -13.38 17.13
CA GLU A 97 -3.50 -13.43 18.59
C GLU A 97 -2.41 -14.36 19.16
N LEU A 98 -2.28 -15.56 18.61
CA LEU A 98 -1.25 -16.52 19.04
C LEU A 98 0.17 -15.98 18.80
N SER A 99 0.42 -15.40 17.63
CA SER A 99 1.72 -14.82 17.27
C SER A 99 2.10 -13.66 18.18
N LEU A 100 1.16 -12.76 18.46
CA LEU A 100 1.33 -11.63 19.38
C LEU A 100 1.53 -12.09 20.83
N ALA A 101 0.76 -13.09 21.28
CA ALA A 101 0.91 -13.69 22.60
C ALA A 101 2.33 -14.28 22.79
N GLY A 102 2.87 -14.93 21.75
CA GLY A 102 4.26 -15.41 21.72
C GLY A 102 5.33 -14.31 21.84
N LYS A 103 4.96 -13.03 21.73
CA LYS A 103 5.83 -11.86 21.91
C LYS A 103 5.49 -11.04 23.16
N GLY A 104 4.67 -11.59 24.04
CA GLY A 104 4.28 -11.00 25.31
C GLY A 104 3.18 -9.94 25.22
N TYR A 105 2.57 -9.75 24.05
CA TYR A 105 1.37 -8.94 23.93
C TYR A 105 0.16 -9.69 24.51
N ARG A 106 -0.71 -8.97 25.21
CA ARG A 106 -1.99 -9.49 25.68
C ARG A 106 -3.11 -8.70 25.03
N ARG A 107 -4.09 -9.40 24.48
CA ARG A 107 -5.33 -8.81 24.00
C ARG A 107 -6.12 -8.29 25.20
N TYR A 108 -6.44 -7.01 25.21
CA TYR A 108 -7.21 -6.38 26.30
C TYR A 108 -8.57 -5.88 25.84
N LYS A 109 -8.81 -5.83 24.53
CA LYS A 109 -10.09 -5.43 23.95
C LYS A 109 -10.30 -6.12 22.61
N THR A 110 -11.54 -6.57 22.39
CA THR A 110 -12.02 -7.06 21.09
C THR A 110 -13.28 -6.30 20.73
N LEU A 111 -13.40 -5.90 19.47
CA LEU A 111 -14.58 -5.22 18.95
C LEU A 111 -14.95 -5.84 17.60
N SER A 112 -16.21 -6.22 17.42
CA SER A 112 -16.71 -6.77 16.16
C SER A 112 -17.61 -5.76 15.46
N ARG A 113 -17.42 -5.55 14.16
CA ARG A 113 -18.24 -4.65 13.32
C ARG A 113 -18.66 -5.40 12.07
N GLY A 114 -19.85 -6.00 12.11
CA GLY A 114 -20.26 -6.93 11.06
C GLY A 114 -19.31 -8.12 11.02
N ALA A 115 -18.64 -8.31 9.89
CA ALA A 115 -17.66 -9.38 9.70
C ALA A 115 -16.21 -8.96 10.00
N GLU A 116 -15.97 -7.71 10.42
CA GLU A 116 -14.65 -7.25 10.85
C GLU A 116 -14.39 -7.57 12.32
N ILE A 117 -13.15 -7.96 12.64
CA ILE A 117 -12.67 -8.17 14.01
C ILE A 117 -11.54 -7.17 14.29
N VAL A 118 -11.67 -6.41 15.38
CA VAL A 118 -10.64 -5.50 15.87
C VAL A 118 -10.11 -6.03 17.20
N GLY A 119 -8.80 -6.23 17.30
CA GLY A 119 -8.09 -6.58 18.53
C GLY A 119 -7.11 -5.49 18.94
N ASP A 120 -7.23 -5.02 20.19
CA ASP A 120 -6.21 -4.19 20.81
C ASP A 120 -5.34 -5.02 21.76
N TYR A 121 -4.03 -4.90 21.56
CA TYR A 121 -3.01 -5.66 22.24
C TYR A 121 -2.02 -4.74 22.93
N ALA A 122 -1.55 -5.12 24.11
CA ALA A 122 -0.55 -4.37 24.85
C ALA A 122 0.50 -5.29 25.48
N ARG A 123 1.73 -4.79 25.53
CA ARG A 123 2.79 -5.21 26.44
C ARG A 123 3.39 -3.94 27.07
N PRO A 124 4.29 -4.03 28.07
CA PRO A 124 4.91 -2.84 28.63
C PRO A 124 5.42 -1.90 27.51
N GLU A 125 5.00 -0.64 27.58
CA GLU A 125 5.37 0.48 26.69
C GLU A 125 4.92 0.39 25.22
N ARG A 126 4.35 -0.75 24.77
CA ARG A 126 3.98 -0.96 23.37
C ARG A 126 2.53 -1.39 23.20
N ARG A 127 1.88 -0.83 22.18
CA ARG A 127 0.52 -1.17 21.79
C ARG A 127 0.44 -1.52 20.32
N VAL A 128 -0.46 -2.44 19.99
CA VAL A 128 -0.79 -2.83 18.62
C VAL A 128 -2.32 -2.89 18.53
N THR A 129 -2.89 -2.19 17.56
CA THR A 129 -4.27 -2.41 17.12
C THR A 129 -4.23 -3.16 15.80
N VAL A 130 -5.01 -4.24 15.73
CA VAL A 130 -5.16 -5.08 14.54
C VAL A 130 -6.63 -5.08 14.14
N THR A 131 -6.92 -4.73 12.89
CA THR A 131 -8.23 -4.89 12.28
C THR A 131 -8.14 -5.94 11.19
N VAL A 132 -8.93 -7.00 11.27
CA VAL A 132 -9.07 -8.02 10.24
C VAL A 132 -10.43 -7.84 9.58
N SER A 133 -10.42 -7.54 8.28
CA SER A 133 -11.63 -7.26 7.50
C SER A 133 -11.72 -8.25 6.33
N PRO A 134 -12.88 -8.84 6.03
CA PRO A 134 -13.06 -9.62 4.81
C PRO A 134 -13.04 -8.70 3.59
N ALA A 135 -12.87 -9.28 2.40
CA ALA A 135 -13.06 -8.57 1.15
C ALA A 135 -14.53 -8.09 1.03
N ASP A 136 -14.73 -6.78 0.93
CA ASP A 136 -16.06 -6.14 0.87
C ASP A 136 -16.25 -5.27 -0.38
N GLY A 137 -15.28 -5.30 -1.31
CA GLY A 137 -15.29 -4.52 -2.55
C GLY A 137 -14.94 -3.04 -2.40
N ARG A 138 -14.69 -2.54 -1.18
CA ARG A 138 -14.26 -1.14 -0.96
C ARG A 138 -12.81 -0.89 -1.36
N LEU A 139 -11.99 -1.95 -1.35
CA LEU A 139 -10.59 -1.93 -1.75
C LEU A 139 -10.36 -2.98 -2.83
N ALA A 140 -9.72 -2.59 -3.93
CA ALA A 140 -9.27 -3.53 -4.96
C ALA A 140 -8.11 -4.37 -4.41
N LEU A 141 -8.32 -5.67 -4.21
CA LEU A 141 -7.32 -6.61 -3.68
C LEU A 141 -6.68 -7.42 -4.81
N SER A 142 -5.53 -8.06 -4.51
CA SER A 142 -4.93 -9.02 -5.44
C SER A 142 -5.87 -10.22 -5.67
N GLU A 143 -5.75 -10.87 -6.83
CA GLU A 143 -6.48 -12.10 -7.12
C GLU A 143 -6.23 -13.15 -6.02
N GLY A 144 -7.31 -13.79 -5.55
CA GLY A 144 -7.25 -14.78 -4.47
C GLY A 144 -7.25 -14.22 -3.04
N ALA A 145 -7.10 -12.90 -2.86
CA ALA A 145 -7.18 -12.30 -1.53
C ALA A 145 -8.60 -12.43 -0.93
N LYS A 146 -8.66 -12.83 0.34
CA LYS A 146 -9.92 -13.02 1.09
C LYS A 146 -10.28 -11.83 1.97
N GLY A 147 -9.34 -10.92 2.18
CA GLY A 147 -9.55 -9.69 2.93
C GLY A 147 -8.24 -9.00 3.27
N THR A 148 -8.29 -8.09 4.24
CA THR A 148 -7.12 -7.32 4.68
C THR A 148 -6.94 -7.35 6.19
N ILE A 149 -5.69 -7.15 6.60
CA ILE A 149 -5.30 -6.83 7.95
C ILE A 149 -4.74 -5.41 7.93
N TYR A 150 -5.30 -4.55 8.77
CA TYR A 150 -4.73 -3.25 9.07
C TYR A 150 -4.11 -3.27 10.46
N MET A 151 -2.83 -2.92 10.56
CA MET A 151 -2.11 -2.86 11.83
C MET A 151 -1.63 -1.44 12.09
N VAL A 152 -1.75 -1.00 13.34
CA VAL A 152 -1.16 0.25 13.84
C VAL A 152 -0.45 -0.03 15.15
N TRP A 153 0.81 0.39 15.28
CA TRP A 153 1.58 0.17 16.51
C TRP A 153 2.61 1.25 16.77
N ASN A 154 3.11 1.29 18.00
CA ASN A 154 4.26 2.08 18.38
C ASN A 154 5.39 1.17 18.87
N ASP A 155 6.63 1.57 18.61
CA ASP A 155 7.82 0.95 19.20
C ASP A 155 8.08 1.42 20.65
#